data_AF-A0A5K0X378-F1
#
_entry.id   AF-A0A5K0X378-F1
#
_cell.length_a   1.000
_cell.length_b   1.000
_cell.length_c   1.000
_cell.angle_alpha   90.00
_cell.angle_beta   90.00
_cell.angle_gamma   90.00
#
_symmetry.space_group_name_H-M   'P 1'
#
loop_
_entity.id
_entity.type
_entity.pdbx_description
1 polymer ?
#
loop_
_entity_poly.entity_id
_entity_poly.type
_entity_poly.pdbx_seq_one_letter_code
_entity_poly.pdbx_strand_id
1 'polypeptide(L)' 'VTTTIGYGSPNKANSYSVHGSALGGKEVEATRQNLGWPYEPFQVPDDVK' A
#
# COMPACT_ATOMS: atom_id res chain seq x y z
N VAL A 1 -3.36 -19.06 8.61
CA VAL A 1 -3.20 -18.56 7.23
C VAL A 1 -1.89 -17.81 7.17
N THR A 2 -0.99 -18.19 6.26
CA THR A 2 0.30 -17.51 6.09
C THR A 2 0.11 -16.28 5.20
N THR A 3 0.70 -15.14 5.57
CA THR A 3 0.59 -13.86 4.85
C THR A 3 1.94 -13.14 4.81
N THR A 4 2.06 -12.12 3.93
CA THR A 4 3.23 -11.22 3.89
C THR A 4 2.88 -9.87 4.49
N ILE A 5 3.63 -9.41 5.50
CA ILE A 5 3.43 -8.08 6.08
C ILE A 5 3.71 -6.99 5.03
N GLY A 6 2.83 -5.98 4.97
CA GLY A 6 2.97 -4.88 4.02
C GLY A 6 2.82 -5.27 2.55
N TYR A 7 2.15 -6.37 2.24
CA TYR A 7 1.88 -6.81 0.86
C TYR A 7 1.35 -5.65 0.00
N GLY A 8 1.88 -5.53 -1.22
CA GLY A 8 1.56 -4.45 -2.17
C GLY A 8 2.57 -3.30 -2.15
N SER A 9 3.28 -3.04 -1.04
CA SER A 9 4.38 -2.07 -1.01
C SER A 9 5.63 -2.67 -1.67
N PRO A 10 6.08 -2.14 -2.82
CA PRO A 10 7.17 -2.76 -3.58
C PRO A 10 8.51 -2.74 -2.84
N ASN A 11 8.77 -1.73 -2.00
CA ASN A 11 10.08 -1.57 -1.35
C ASN A 11 10.06 -1.90 0.15
N LYS A 12 8.89 -1.98 0.79
CA LYS A 12 8.79 -2.25 2.25
C LYS A 12 8.04 -3.53 2.62
N ALA A 13 7.42 -4.23 1.67
CA ALA A 13 6.82 -5.54 1.94
C ALA A 13 7.83 -6.53 2.52
N ASN A 14 7.37 -7.42 3.38
CA ASN A 14 8.17 -8.45 4.04
C ASN A 14 9.37 -7.90 4.85
N SER A 15 9.25 -6.70 5.40
CA SER A 15 10.30 -6.06 6.22
C SER A 15 9.77 -5.58 7.56
N TYR A 16 10.64 -5.35 8.54
CA TYR A 16 10.24 -4.79 9.83
C TYR A 16 9.80 -3.32 9.73
N SER A 17 10.30 -2.59 8.72
CA SER A 17 10.10 -1.14 8.58
C SER A 17 8.63 -0.74 8.34
N VAL A 18 7.82 -1.66 7.79
CA VAL A 18 6.38 -1.42 7.51
C VAL A 18 5.48 -1.64 8.73
N HIS A 19 5.98 -2.24 9.82
CA HIS A 19 5.15 -2.57 10.98
C HIS A 19 4.73 -1.34 11.80
N GLY A 20 5.68 -0.49 12.17
CA GLY A 20 5.49 0.54 13.20
C GLY A 20 5.55 1.98 12.71
N SER A 21 5.51 2.22 11.40
CA SER A 21 5.64 3.57 10.85
C SER A 21 4.86 3.76 9.55
N ALA A 22 4.48 4.99 9.25
CA ALA A 22 3.87 5.33 7.97
C ALA A 22 4.83 5.04 6.80
N LEU A 23 4.28 4.66 5.65
CA LEU A 23 5.09 4.34 4.46
C LEU A 23 5.92 5.53 3.97
N GLY A 24 5.37 6.75 4.07
CA GLY A 24 5.94 7.98 3.50
C GLY A 24 5.51 8.20 2.05
N GLY A 25 5.47 9.47 1.61
CA GLY A 25 4.81 9.85 0.35
C GLY A 25 5.29 9.09 -0.89
N LYS A 26 6.61 8.94 -1.05
CA LYS A 26 7.20 8.19 -2.18
C LYS A 26 6.75 6.72 -2.21
N GLU A 27 6.71 6.08 -1.04
CA GLU A 27 6.35 4.66 -0.97
C GLU A 27 4.83 4.48 -1.15
N VAL A 28 4.02 5.44 -0.69
CA VAL A 28 2.57 5.45 -0.97
C VAL A 28 2.32 5.54 -2.47
N GLU A 29 3.02 6.44 -3.18
CA GLU A 29 2.91 6.57 -4.65
C GLU A 29 3.33 5.28 -5.36
N ALA A 30 4.47 4.69 -5.00
CA ALA A 30 4.94 3.43 -5.57
C ALA A 30 3.98 2.26 -5.28
N THR A 31 3.39 2.22 -4.09
CA THR A 31 2.40 1.20 -3.71
C THR A 31 1.12 1.34 -4.55
N ARG A 32 0.64 2.57 -4.77
CA ARG A 32 -0.51 2.83 -5.66
C ARG A 32 -0.22 2.36 -7.08
N GLN A 33 0.95 2.67 -7.62
CA GLN A 33 1.35 2.23 -8.95
C GLN A 33 1.43 0.69 -9.04
N ASN A 34 2.06 0.03 -8.05
CA ASN A 34 2.21 -1.43 -8.01
C ASN A 34 0.86 -2.17 -7.93
N LEU A 35 -0.13 -1.61 -7.23
CA LEU A 35 -1.47 -2.18 -7.10
C LEU A 35 -2.43 -1.74 -8.22
N GLY A 36 -2.00 -0.86 -9.12
CA GLY A 36 -2.90 -0.27 -10.13
C GLY A 36 -4.04 0.54 -9.49
N TRP A 37 -3.76 1.27 -8.41
CA TRP A 37 -4.74 2.04 -7.64
C TRP A 37 -4.66 3.54 -7.99
N PRO A 38 -5.47 4.04 -8.93
CA PRO A 38 -5.41 5.43 -9.39
C PRO A 38 -6.12 6.42 -8.46
N TYR A 39 -6.79 5.94 -7.42
CA TYR A 39 -7.66 6.78 -6.59
C TYR A 39 -6.88 7.55 -5.52
N GLU A 40 -7.34 8.77 -5.27
CA GLU A 40 -6.77 9.71 -4.30
C GLU A 40 -6.93 9.23 -2.85
N PRO A 41 -6.20 9.80 -1.87
CA PRO A 41 -6.42 9.53 -0.46
C PRO A 41 -7.90 9.66 -0.07
N PHE A 42 -8.44 8.62 0.56
CA PHE A 42 -9.83 8.55 1.06
C PHE A 42 -10.93 8.51 -0.02
N GLN A 43 -10.58 8.35 -1.29
CA GLN A 43 -11.55 8.11 -2.36
C GLN A 43 -11.97 6.63 -2.39
N VAL A 44 -13.29 6.38 -2.33
CA VAL A 44 -13.88 5.03 -2.45
C VAL A 44 -14.67 4.96 -3.77
N PRO A 45 -14.29 4.07 -4.71
CA PRO A 45 -15.01 3.87 -5.98
C PRO A 45 -16.45 3.37 -5.76
N ASP A 46 -17.39 3.78 -6.63
CA ASP A 46 -18.81 3.44 -6.46
C ASP A 46 -19.11 1.95 -6.64
N ASP A 47 -18.30 1.23 -7.43
CA ASP A 47 -18.40 -0.22 -7.66
C ASP A 47 -17.85 -1.07 -6.50
N VAL A 48 -17.10 -0.44 -5.58
CA VAL A 48 -16.54 -1.09 -4.38
C VAL A 48 -17.40 -0.83 -3.13
N LYS A 49 -18.31 0.14 -3.19
CA LYS A 49 -19.21 0.50 -2.07
C LYS A 49 -20.22 -0.60 -1.74
#